data_AF-A0A2B7YMA5-F1
#
_entry.id   AF-A0A2B7YMA5-F1
#
_cell.length_a   1.000
_cell.length_b   1.000
_cell.length_c   1.000
_cell.angle_alpha   90.00
_cell.angle_beta   90.00
_cell.angle_gamma   90.00
#
_symmetry.space_group_name_H-M   'P 1'
#
loop_
_entity.id
_entity.type
_entity.pdbx_description
1 polymer ?
#
loop_
_entity_poly.entity_id
_entity_poly.type
_entity_poly.pdbx_seq_one_letter_code
_entity_poly.pdbx_strand_id
1 'polypeptide(L)'
;MLNSQINKIQAITSDTLIVGVDIAKNIQWAQFINFRGIEVSKHICFKNNYSGFNSIMEKIEEIKSKNNFLSVIVSMEPTGHYWKTFATFLHNNGVKVVQVNPYHTKKAKELDDNSQTKSDKKDALVIAKLIKDGRYSTIYFPEGEYANLRNLSNTRLEVSRLLNICKNRIHACVDEYFPEFETVFKSFIKGKVALHILKRIPFPTDILELTLKEIISVIREAAKKSVGKKKAEELIRAAKVSIGIKVGLEGARIRLNNLLEEYELYHNQLEKIEKEMEQELKKQDIKIY
;
A
#
# COMPACT_ATOMS: atom_id res chain seq x y z
N MET A 1 1.72 0.36 -28.20
CA MET A 1 2.57 -0.50 -27.34
C MET A 1 3.81 -1.01 -28.07
N LEU A 2 3.71 -1.55 -29.30
CA LEU A 2 4.86 -2.11 -30.04
C LEU A 2 6.00 -1.10 -30.25
N ASN A 3 5.69 0.12 -30.69
CA ASN A 3 6.69 1.19 -30.88
C ASN A 3 7.44 1.57 -29.59
N SER A 4 6.79 1.48 -28.42
CA SER A 4 7.45 1.80 -27.14
C SER A 4 8.48 0.75 -26.75
N GLN A 5 8.22 -0.53 -27.02
CA GLN A 5 9.17 -1.60 -26.73
C GLN A 5 10.35 -1.59 -27.71
N ILE A 6 10.07 -1.37 -29.00
CA ILE A 6 11.12 -1.22 -30.03
C ILE A 6 12.09 -0.10 -29.64
N ASN A 7 11.57 1.07 -29.24
CA ASN A 7 12.41 2.18 -28.79
C ASN A 7 13.26 1.83 -27.56
N LYS A 8 12.73 1.05 -26.61
CA LYS A 8 13.47 0.60 -25.43
C LYS A 8 14.60 -0.36 -25.76
N ILE A 9 14.40 -1.24 -26.74
CA ILE A 9 15.43 -2.15 -27.24
C ILE A 9 16.50 -1.36 -28.00
N GLN A 10 16.10 -0.45 -28.89
CA GLN A 10 17.02 0.40 -29.65
C GLN A 10 17.86 1.32 -28.76
N ALA A 11 17.33 1.74 -27.61
CA ALA A 11 18.05 2.53 -26.62
C ALA A 11 19.17 1.75 -25.90
N ILE A 12 19.26 0.43 -26.08
CA ILE A 12 20.33 -0.41 -25.55
C ILE A 12 21.31 -0.70 -26.69
N THR A 13 22.48 -0.09 -26.62
CA THR A 13 23.51 -0.14 -27.66
C THR A 13 24.70 -0.99 -27.25
N SER A 14 25.66 -1.20 -28.15
CA SER A 14 26.95 -1.85 -27.85
C SER A 14 27.69 -1.25 -26.66
N ASP A 15 27.45 0.03 -26.39
CA ASP A 15 28.18 0.83 -25.42
C ASP A 15 27.40 0.95 -24.09
N THR A 16 26.37 0.12 -23.91
CA THR A 16 25.52 0.09 -22.72
C THR A 16 25.93 -1.04 -21.78
N LEU A 17 26.35 -0.69 -20.56
CA LEU A 17 26.44 -1.62 -19.44
C LEU A 17 25.07 -1.79 -18.80
N ILE A 18 24.61 -3.04 -18.70
CA ILE A 18 23.34 -3.38 -18.08
C ILE A 18 23.63 -4.03 -16.72
N VAL A 19 23.01 -3.51 -15.67
CA VAL A 19 23.14 -4.02 -14.30
C VAL A 19 21.77 -4.46 -13.79
N GLY A 20 21.63 -5.75 -13.52
CA GLY A 20 20.46 -6.27 -12.82
C GLY A 20 20.77 -6.43 -11.35
N VAL A 21 19.88 -5.93 -10.49
CA VAL A 21 20.05 -5.99 -9.03
C VAL A 21 18.84 -6.67 -8.40
N ASP A 22 19.11 -7.75 -7.69
CA ASP A 22 18.13 -8.38 -6.82
C ASP A 22 18.18 -7.72 -5.44
N ILE A 23 17.05 -7.13 -5.02
CA ILE A 23 16.97 -6.28 -3.84
C ILE A 23 16.44 -7.09 -2.66
N ALA A 24 17.21 -7.12 -1.58
CA ALA A 24 16.76 -7.64 -0.29
C ALA A 24 17.04 -6.64 0.84
N LYS A 25 16.52 -6.97 2.04
CA LYS A 25 16.62 -6.12 3.23
C LYS A 25 18.06 -5.76 3.61
N ASN A 26 18.95 -6.75 3.62
CA ASN A 26 20.30 -6.61 4.17
C ASN A 26 21.40 -6.62 3.10
N ILE A 27 21.36 -7.60 2.21
CA ILE A 27 22.38 -7.85 1.19
C ILE A 27 21.69 -7.92 -0.17
N GLN A 28 22.19 -7.15 -1.12
CA GLN A 28 21.73 -7.11 -2.50
C GLN A 28 22.73 -7.85 -3.38
N TRP A 29 22.27 -8.39 -4.50
CA TRP A 29 23.13 -9.06 -5.49
C TRP A 29 23.04 -8.34 -6.83
N ALA A 30 24.18 -8.05 -7.44
CA ALA A 30 24.26 -7.41 -8.75
C ALA A 30 24.94 -8.32 -9.77
N GLN A 31 24.41 -8.31 -10.99
CA GLN A 31 24.97 -8.95 -12.17
C GLN A 31 25.16 -7.91 -13.28
N PHE A 32 26.23 -8.08 -14.06
CA PHE A 32 26.69 -7.11 -15.06
C PHE A 32 26.75 -7.77 -16.42
N ILE A 33 25.95 -7.30 -17.37
CA ILE A 33 25.89 -7.85 -18.73
C ILE A 33 26.03 -6.73 -19.77
N ASN A 34 26.48 -7.08 -20.98
CA ASN A 34 26.41 -6.20 -22.13
C ASN A 34 25.05 -6.29 -22.85
N PHE A 35 24.89 -5.52 -23.92
CA PHE A 35 23.69 -5.51 -24.78
C PHE A 35 23.31 -6.85 -25.41
N ARG A 36 24.24 -7.82 -25.48
CA ARG A 36 23.97 -9.19 -25.96
C ARG A 36 23.52 -10.12 -24.84
N GLY A 37 23.58 -9.66 -23.60
CA GLY A 37 23.28 -10.46 -22.41
C GLY A 37 24.43 -11.34 -21.94
N ILE A 38 25.65 -11.04 -22.39
CA ILE A 38 26.87 -11.74 -21.96
C ILE A 38 27.40 -11.05 -20.70
N GLU A 39 27.75 -11.84 -19.70
CA GLU A 39 28.36 -11.34 -18.46
C GLU A 39 29.73 -10.72 -18.72
N VAL A 40 29.95 -9.50 -18.22
CA VAL A 40 31.20 -8.74 -18.42
C VAL A 40 32.03 -8.57 -17.15
N SER A 41 31.51 -9.07 -16.03
CA SER A 41 32.17 -9.06 -14.73
C SER A 41 31.55 -10.11 -13.81
N LYS A 42 32.25 -10.48 -12.73
CA LYS A 42 31.68 -11.35 -11.70
C LYS A 42 30.57 -10.61 -10.94
N HIS A 43 29.54 -11.35 -10.49
CA HIS A 43 28.57 -10.82 -9.54
C HIS A 43 29.28 -10.23 -8.32
N ILE A 44 28.64 -9.24 -7.72
CA ILE A 44 28.98 -8.77 -6.38
C ILE A 44 27.75 -8.84 -5.48
N CYS A 45 28.00 -8.87 -4.18
CA CYS A 45 26.99 -8.56 -3.18
C CYS A 45 27.40 -7.32 -2.40
N PHE A 46 26.42 -6.54 -1.97
CA PHE A 46 26.65 -5.32 -1.23
C PHE A 46 25.55 -5.08 -0.20
N LYS A 47 25.88 -4.36 0.87
CA LYS A 47 24.94 -4.08 1.96
C LYS A 47 23.95 -3.00 1.55
N ASN A 48 22.74 -3.06 2.11
CA ASN A 48 21.72 -2.02 1.95
C ASN A 48 22.00 -0.79 2.83
N ASN A 49 23.14 -0.14 2.61
CA ASN A 49 23.57 1.06 3.33
C ASN A 49 24.52 1.90 2.46
N TYR A 50 24.91 3.08 2.95
CA TYR A 50 25.77 4.02 2.21
C TYR A 50 27.08 3.39 1.71
N SER A 51 27.80 2.63 2.55
CA SER A 51 29.05 1.98 2.16
C SER A 51 28.83 0.94 1.06
N GLY A 52 27.78 0.11 1.17
CA GLY A 52 27.43 -0.86 0.14
C GLY A 52 27.01 -0.20 -1.17
N PHE A 53 26.29 0.92 -1.11
CA PHE A 53 25.88 1.68 -2.29
C PHE A 53 27.08 2.31 -3.01
N ASN A 54 28.07 2.83 -2.28
CA ASN A 54 29.32 3.28 -2.89
C ASN A 54 30.10 2.12 -3.49
N SER A 55 30.16 0.96 -2.84
CA SER A 55 30.91 -0.19 -3.39
C SER A 55 30.38 -0.69 -4.74
N ILE A 56 29.05 -0.65 -4.97
CA ILE A 56 28.49 -1.00 -6.27
C ILE A 56 28.75 0.09 -7.31
N MET A 57 28.74 1.37 -6.92
CA MET A 57 29.10 2.48 -7.84
C MET A 57 30.55 2.38 -8.30
N GLU A 58 31.49 2.17 -7.38
CA GLU A 58 32.90 1.94 -7.71
C GLU A 58 33.06 0.78 -8.69
N LYS A 59 32.32 -0.32 -8.45
CA LYS A 59 32.36 -1.47 -9.34
C LYS A 59 31.79 -1.19 -10.72
N ILE A 60 30.70 -0.43 -10.80
CA ILE A 60 30.10 0.01 -12.06
C ILE A 60 31.10 0.84 -12.87
N GLU A 61 31.77 1.81 -12.25
CA GLU A 61 32.75 2.67 -12.92
C GLU A 61 34.01 1.91 -13.34
N GLU A 62 34.47 0.93 -12.53
CA GLU A 62 35.56 0.01 -12.89
C GLU A 62 35.23 -0.76 -14.17
N ILE A 63 34.04 -1.37 -14.24
CA ILE A 63 33.59 -2.17 -15.39
C ILE A 63 33.40 -1.28 -16.62
N LYS A 64 32.79 -0.12 -16.43
CA LYS A 64 32.55 0.86 -17.48
C LYS A 64 33.86 1.29 -18.14
N SER A 65 34.86 1.66 -17.34
CA SER A 65 36.17 2.10 -17.81
C SER A 65 36.93 0.95 -18.50
N LYS A 66 36.92 -0.25 -17.90
CA LYS A 66 37.66 -1.40 -18.44
C LYS A 66 37.13 -1.90 -19.79
N ASN A 67 35.82 -1.76 -20.03
CA ASN A 67 35.15 -2.28 -21.23
C ASN A 67 34.71 -1.17 -22.20
N ASN A 68 35.08 0.09 -21.95
CA ASN A 68 34.71 1.26 -22.76
C ASN A 68 33.19 1.46 -22.93
N PHE A 69 32.40 1.15 -21.90
CA PHE A 69 30.97 1.47 -21.93
C PHE A 69 30.76 2.98 -21.75
N LEU A 70 29.87 3.57 -22.56
CA LEU A 70 29.54 4.99 -22.48
C LEU A 70 28.31 5.26 -21.61
N SER A 71 27.46 4.26 -21.41
CA SER A 71 26.23 4.39 -20.64
C SER A 71 25.99 3.21 -19.73
N VAL A 72 25.26 3.45 -18.64
CA VAL A 72 24.90 2.43 -17.64
C VAL A 72 23.40 2.50 -17.41
N ILE A 73 22.75 1.35 -17.42
CA ILE A 73 21.36 1.17 -17.02
C ILE A 73 21.29 0.15 -15.89
N VAL A 74 20.69 0.54 -14.77
CA VAL A 74 20.48 -0.33 -13.62
C VAL A 74 18.99 -0.62 -13.49
N SER A 75 18.62 -1.89 -13.32
CA SER A 75 17.26 -2.26 -12.95
C SER A 75 17.21 -3.09 -11.69
N MET A 76 16.07 -2.96 -11.02
CA MET A 76 15.66 -3.77 -9.91
C MET A 76 14.20 -4.17 -10.04
N GLU A 77 13.81 -5.21 -9.32
CA GLU A 77 12.40 -5.56 -9.11
C GLU A 77 11.86 -4.79 -7.89
N PRO A 78 10.81 -3.98 -8.03
CA PRO A 78 10.26 -3.18 -6.93
C PRO A 78 9.40 -4.07 -6.01
N THR A 79 10.04 -4.90 -5.20
CA THR A 79 9.38 -5.74 -4.19
C THR A 79 9.64 -5.16 -2.80
N GLY A 80 8.56 -4.73 -2.12
CA GLY A 80 8.66 -3.99 -0.86
C GLY A 80 9.18 -2.56 -1.02
N HIS A 81 9.89 -2.05 -0.01
CA HIS A 81 10.37 -0.66 0.04
C HIS A 81 11.89 -0.50 -0.09
N TYR A 82 12.66 -1.58 0.04
CA TYR A 82 14.14 -1.52 0.10
C TYR A 82 14.79 -0.98 -1.17
N TRP A 83 14.12 -1.09 -2.32
CA TRP A 83 14.63 -0.61 -3.60
C TRP A 83 14.65 0.92 -3.69
N LYS A 84 13.80 1.63 -2.94
CA LYS A 84 13.59 3.08 -3.09
C LYS A 84 14.85 3.87 -2.77
N THR A 85 15.55 3.53 -1.68
CA THR A 85 16.77 4.22 -1.24
C THR A 85 17.90 4.00 -2.23
N PHE A 86 18.08 2.76 -2.72
CA PHE A 86 19.09 2.44 -3.72
C PHE A 86 18.81 3.11 -5.07
N ALA A 87 17.57 3.05 -5.56
CA ALA A 87 17.17 3.73 -6.79
C ALA A 87 17.37 5.25 -6.72
N THR A 88 17.04 5.87 -5.58
CA THR A 88 17.26 7.31 -5.37
C THR A 88 18.75 7.65 -5.32
N PHE A 89 19.56 6.83 -4.63
CA PHE A 89 21.00 7.01 -4.59
C PHE A 89 21.64 6.97 -5.99
N LEU A 90 21.27 5.97 -6.80
CA LEU A 90 21.74 5.86 -8.19
C LEU A 90 21.28 7.05 -9.05
N HIS A 91 20.01 7.44 -8.93
CA HIS A 91 19.45 8.58 -9.66
C HIS A 91 20.20 9.89 -9.35
N ASN A 92 20.45 10.16 -8.07
CA ASN A 92 21.19 11.35 -7.63
C ASN A 92 22.66 11.35 -8.10
N ASN A 93 23.22 10.17 -8.43
CA ASN A 93 24.55 10.02 -9.01
C ASN A 93 24.53 9.93 -10.56
N GLY A 94 23.42 10.32 -11.20
CA GLY A 94 23.33 10.40 -12.66
C GLY A 94 23.18 9.06 -13.37
N VAL A 95 22.92 7.96 -12.64
CA VAL A 95 22.74 6.63 -13.23
C VAL A 95 21.30 6.45 -13.70
N LYS A 96 21.11 5.91 -14.91
CA LYS A 96 19.77 5.60 -15.44
C LYS A 96 19.19 4.40 -14.69
N VAL A 97 18.15 4.65 -13.89
CA VAL A 97 17.46 3.61 -13.11
C VAL A 97 16.11 3.28 -13.75
N VAL A 98 15.87 1.98 -13.94
CA VAL A 98 14.60 1.44 -14.43
C VAL A 98 14.10 0.34 -13.50
N GLN A 99 12.86 -0.10 -13.72
CA GLN A 99 12.27 -1.21 -12.96
C GLN A 99 11.71 -2.27 -13.90
N VAL A 100 11.79 -3.53 -13.47
CA VAL A 100 11.12 -4.65 -14.14
C VAL A 100 9.85 -5.03 -13.37
N ASN A 101 8.86 -5.56 -14.07
CA ASN A 101 7.64 -6.03 -13.43
C ASN A 101 7.90 -7.38 -12.73
N PRO A 102 7.59 -7.54 -11.42
CA PRO A 102 7.74 -8.81 -10.70
C PRO A 102 7.14 -10.03 -11.41
N TYR A 103 6.01 -9.83 -12.10
CA TYR A 103 5.37 -10.87 -12.88
C TYR A 103 6.22 -11.34 -14.08
N HIS A 104 6.92 -10.41 -14.74
CA HIS A 104 7.83 -10.75 -15.84
C HIS A 104 9.09 -11.44 -15.32
N THR A 105 9.63 -11.00 -14.18
CA THR A 105 10.76 -11.69 -13.55
C THR A 105 10.39 -13.12 -13.21
N LYS A 106 9.22 -13.35 -12.59
CA LYS A 106 8.75 -14.70 -12.26
C LYS A 106 8.64 -15.60 -13.49
N LYS A 107 8.01 -15.12 -14.57
CA LYS A 107 7.89 -15.88 -15.82
C LYS A 107 9.24 -16.18 -16.47
N ALA A 108 10.18 -15.23 -16.42
CA ALA A 108 11.51 -15.43 -16.97
C ALA A 108 12.31 -16.47 -16.15
N LYS A 109 12.16 -16.47 -14.82
CA LYS A 109 12.72 -17.51 -13.95
C LYS A 109 12.19 -18.89 -14.32
N GLU A 110 10.88 -19.04 -14.53
CA GLU A 110 10.28 -20.33 -14.93
C GLU A 110 10.81 -20.86 -16.29
N LEU A 111 11.24 -19.98 -17.19
CA LEU A 111 11.84 -20.37 -18.48
C LEU A 111 13.33 -20.72 -18.37
N ASP A 112 14.06 -20.01 -17.52
CA ASP A 112 15.50 -20.18 -17.34
C ASP A 112 15.85 -21.29 -16.32
N ASP A 113 14.98 -21.56 -15.32
CA ASP A 113 15.22 -22.55 -14.27
C ASP A 113 14.62 -23.92 -14.61
N ASN A 114 15.48 -24.85 -15.05
CA ASN A 114 15.27 -26.30 -14.95
C ASN A 114 15.79 -26.85 -13.59
N SER A 115 15.89 -26.01 -12.55
CA SER A 115 16.52 -26.34 -11.27
C SER A 115 15.86 -25.60 -10.10
N GLN A 116 15.55 -26.33 -9.02
CA GLN A 116 14.81 -25.85 -7.84
C GLN A 116 15.59 -24.92 -6.89
N THR A 117 16.88 -24.63 -7.12
CA THR A 117 17.68 -23.84 -6.19
C THR A 117 17.61 -22.34 -6.48
N LYS A 118 16.82 -21.65 -5.66
CA LYS A 118 16.78 -20.18 -5.54
C LYS A 118 18.18 -19.64 -5.29
N SER A 119 18.73 -18.89 -6.23
CA SER A 119 20.01 -18.19 -6.06
C SER A 119 19.80 -16.73 -6.41
N ASP A 120 19.92 -15.84 -5.43
CA ASP A 120 19.77 -14.38 -5.59
C ASP A 120 20.66 -13.83 -6.73
N LYS A 121 21.77 -14.53 -7.07
CA LYS A 121 22.64 -14.24 -8.22
C LYS A 121 21.94 -14.48 -9.56
N LYS A 122 21.21 -15.59 -9.69
CA LYS A 122 20.42 -15.89 -10.90
C LYS A 122 19.30 -14.87 -11.05
N ASP A 123 18.67 -14.47 -9.95
CA ASP A 123 17.61 -13.48 -9.94
C ASP A 123 18.10 -12.12 -10.49
N ALA A 124 19.27 -11.68 -10.05
CA ALA A 124 19.93 -10.48 -10.58
C ALA A 124 20.22 -10.59 -12.10
N LEU A 125 20.66 -11.77 -12.57
CA LEU A 125 20.90 -12.01 -14.01
C LEU A 125 19.59 -11.99 -14.82
N VAL A 126 18.51 -12.59 -14.32
CA VAL A 126 17.20 -12.58 -14.97
C VAL A 126 16.69 -11.14 -15.11
N ILE A 127 16.82 -10.33 -14.05
CA ILE A 127 16.49 -8.90 -14.09
C ILE A 127 17.29 -8.19 -15.19
N ALA A 128 18.60 -8.43 -15.27
CA ALA A 128 19.46 -7.83 -16.29
C ALA A 128 19.01 -8.22 -17.71
N LYS A 129 18.72 -9.50 -17.96
CA LYS A 129 18.24 -9.99 -19.27
C LYS A 129 16.90 -9.35 -19.68
N LEU A 130 15.99 -9.12 -18.73
CA LEU A 130 14.73 -8.42 -19.03
C LEU A 130 14.95 -6.98 -19.50
N ILE A 131 15.96 -6.29 -18.97
CA ILE A 131 16.34 -4.95 -19.45
C ILE A 131 16.77 -5.04 -20.91
N LYS A 132 17.70 -5.96 -21.21
CA LYS A 132 18.23 -6.22 -22.55
C LYS A 132 17.10 -6.44 -23.58
N ASP A 133 16.02 -7.12 -23.18
CA ASP A 133 14.86 -7.37 -24.03
C ASP A 133 13.83 -6.21 -24.07
N GLY A 134 14.18 -5.04 -23.52
CA GLY A 134 13.33 -3.85 -23.46
C GLY A 134 12.13 -3.98 -22.51
N ARG A 135 12.11 -4.98 -21.63
CA ARG A 135 10.97 -5.31 -20.73
C ARG A 135 11.06 -4.59 -19.38
N TYR A 136 11.40 -3.30 -19.42
CA TYR A 136 11.51 -2.44 -18.25
C TYR A 136 10.58 -1.22 -18.35
N SER A 137 10.37 -0.52 -17.23
CA SER A 137 9.66 0.76 -17.17
C SER A 137 10.53 1.79 -16.47
N THR A 138 10.38 3.07 -16.86
CA THR A 138 11.07 4.18 -16.19
C THR A 138 10.49 4.41 -14.80
N ILE A 139 11.37 4.75 -13.86
CA ILE A 139 10.95 5.15 -12.52
C ILE A 139 10.71 6.66 -12.54
N TYR A 140 9.55 7.08 -12.02
CA TYR A 140 9.30 8.48 -11.75
C TYR A 140 9.82 8.83 -10.35
N PHE A 141 10.79 9.75 -10.30
CA PHE A 141 11.34 10.33 -9.08
C PHE A 141 10.72 11.72 -8.88
N PRO A 142 9.60 11.82 -8.15
CA PRO A 142 9.00 13.12 -7.88
C PRO A 142 9.92 13.95 -6.98
N GLU A 143 10.04 15.23 -7.28
CA GLU A 143 10.80 16.21 -6.50
C GLU A 143 9.86 17.21 -5.82
N GLY A 144 10.34 17.82 -4.73
CA GLY A 144 9.62 18.85 -4.00
C GLY A 144 8.20 18.44 -3.61
N GLU A 145 7.23 19.29 -3.94
CA GLU A 145 5.82 19.13 -3.56
C GLU A 145 5.17 17.87 -4.18
N TYR A 146 5.64 17.41 -5.35
CA TYR A 146 5.14 16.15 -5.94
C TYR A 146 5.55 14.93 -5.12
N ALA A 147 6.68 14.99 -4.42
CA ALA A 147 7.11 13.91 -3.53
C ALA A 147 6.19 13.81 -2.32
N ASN A 148 5.82 14.98 -1.74
CA ASN A 148 4.87 15.08 -0.64
C ASN A 148 3.49 14.55 -1.06
N LEU A 149 2.96 14.99 -2.20
CA LEU A 149 1.68 14.52 -2.73
C LEU A 149 1.68 13.00 -2.96
N ARG A 150 2.77 12.43 -3.49
CA ARG A 150 2.88 10.98 -3.67
C ARG A 150 2.82 10.26 -2.32
N ASN A 151 3.51 10.78 -1.30
CA ASN A 151 3.48 10.19 0.03
C ASN A 151 2.07 10.27 0.65
N LEU A 152 1.45 11.45 0.62
CA LEU A 152 0.07 11.64 1.10
C LEU A 152 -0.93 10.73 0.36
N SER A 153 -0.83 10.61 -0.96
CA SER A 153 -1.68 9.72 -1.75
C SER A 153 -1.51 8.26 -1.37
N ASN A 154 -0.27 7.79 -1.12
CA ASN A 154 -0.03 6.42 -0.66
C ASN A 154 -0.62 6.18 0.73
N THR A 155 -0.40 7.11 1.66
CA THR A 155 -0.95 7.05 3.03
C THR A 155 -2.48 7.05 2.99
N ARG A 156 -3.10 7.89 2.14
CA ARG A 156 -4.55 7.92 1.95
C ARG A 156 -5.10 6.56 1.52
N LEU A 157 -4.46 5.91 0.55
CA LEU A 157 -4.86 4.57 0.07
C LEU A 157 -4.76 3.51 1.17
N GLU A 158 -3.71 3.58 1.99
CA GLU A 158 -3.51 2.67 3.11
C GLU A 158 -4.58 2.85 4.19
N VAL A 159 -4.78 4.08 4.67
CA VAL A 159 -5.79 4.39 5.69
C VAL A 159 -7.20 4.10 5.18
N SER A 160 -7.50 4.42 3.91
CA SER A 160 -8.79 4.08 3.31
C SER A 160 -9.03 2.57 3.27
N ARG A 161 -7.99 1.76 3.05
CA ARG A 161 -8.10 0.29 3.10
C ARG A 161 -8.39 -0.18 4.52
N LEU A 162 -7.65 0.33 5.51
CA LEU A 162 -7.86 0.00 6.93
C LEU A 162 -9.28 0.38 7.39
N LEU A 163 -9.75 1.57 7.01
CA LEU A 163 -11.10 2.02 7.29
C LEU A 163 -12.15 1.07 6.69
N ASN A 164 -11.98 0.61 5.45
CA ASN A 164 -12.90 -0.33 4.82
C ASN A 164 -12.89 -1.71 5.50
N ILE A 165 -11.71 -2.21 5.87
CA ILE A 165 -11.58 -3.46 6.65
C ILE A 165 -12.32 -3.32 7.99
N CYS A 166 -12.11 -2.20 8.70
CA CYS A 166 -12.76 -1.92 9.97
C CYS A 166 -14.29 -1.86 9.84
N LYS A 167 -14.81 -1.14 8.84
CA LYS A 167 -16.26 -1.11 8.54
C LYS A 167 -16.84 -2.51 8.36
N ASN A 168 -16.17 -3.36 7.57
CA ASN A 168 -16.62 -4.73 7.33
C ASN A 168 -16.62 -5.56 8.61
N ARG A 169 -15.62 -5.38 9.49
CA ARG A 169 -15.57 -6.06 10.80
C ARG A 169 -16.68 -5.58 11.75
N ILE A 170 -17.04 -4.29 11.71
CA ILE A 170 -18.19 -3.78 12.46
C ILE A 170 -19.48 -4.41 11.92
N HIS A 171 -19.69 -4.41 10.59
CA HIS A 171 -20.84 -5.09 9.98
C HIS A 171 -20.93 -6.56 10.42
N ALA A 172 -19.84 -7.32 10.29
CA ALA A 172 -19.83 -8.71 10.72
C ALA A 172 -20.19 -8.89 12.21
N CYS A 173 -19.72 -8.00 13.10
CA CYS A 173 -20.07 -8.05 14.52
C CYS A 173 -21.56 -7.72 14.75
N VAL A 174 -22.13 -6.79 13.99
CA VAL A 174 -23.56 -6.45 14.07
C VAL A 174 -24.40 -7.59 13.51
N ASP A 175 -24.03 -8.17 12.38
CA ASP A 175 -24.74 -9.31 11.76
C ASP A 175 -24.78 -10.53 12.70
N GLU A 176 -23.70 -10.75 13.46
CA GLU A 176 -23.56 -11.87 14.39
C GLU A 176 -24.43 -11.70 15.66
N TYR A 177 -24.52 -10.48 16.19
CA TYR A 177 -25.12 -10.23 17.51
C TYR A 177 -26.43 -9.43 17.50
N PHE A 178 -26.71 -8.69 16.43
CA PHE A 178 -27.96 -7.95 16.23
C PHE A 178 -28.27 -7.71 14.73
N PRO A 179 -28.55 -8.77 13.95
CA PRO A 179 -28.74 -8.67 12.50
C PRO A 179 -29.89 -7.75 12.08
N GLU A 180 -30.92 -7.59 12.91
CA GLU A 180 -32.06 -6.72 12.66
C GLU A 180 -31.74 -5.24 12.86
N PHE A 181 -30.54 -4.87 13.34
CA PHE A 181 -30.13 -3.49 13.54
C PHE A 181 -30.21 -2.65 12.25
N GLU A 182 -29.84 -3.24 11.10
CA GLU A 182 -29.90 -2.55 9.80
C GLU A 182 -31.34 -2.22 9.36
N THR A 183 -32.35 -2.94 9.86
CA THR A 183 -33.77 -2.63 9.59
C THR A 183 -34.15 -1.27 10.20
N VAL A 184 -33.52 -0.90 11.31
CA VAL A 184 -33.68 0.40 11.97
C VAL A 184 -32.73 1.43 11.35
N PHE A 185 -31.49 1.03 11.05
CA PHE A 185 -30.43 1.92 10.54
C PHE A 185 -29.79 1.38 9.25
N LYS A 186 -30.44 1.59 8.10
CA LYS A 186 -30.02 1.09 6.77
C LYS A 186 -28.56 1.39 6.36
N SER A 187 -27.95 2.43 6.90
CA SER A 187 -26.54 2.77 6.63
C SER A 187 -25.86 3.21 7.92
N PHE A 188 -25.93 2.34 8.93
CA PHE A 188 -25.59 2.69 10.30
C PHE A 188 -24.15 3.19 10.47
N ILE A 189 -23.19 2.67 9.69
CA ILE A 189 -21.79 3.12 9.72
C ILE A 189 -21.65 4.63 9.46
N LYS A 190 -22.55 5.23 8.65
CA LYS A 190 -22.53 6.67 8.36
C LYS A 190 -23.34 7.50 9.37
N GLY A 191 -24.11 6.84 10.25
CA GLY A 191 -25.06 7.48 11.14
C GLY A 191 -24.51 7.68 12.55
N LYS A 192 -24.30 8.94 12.96
CA LYS A 192 -23.82 9.29 14.32
C LYS A 192 -24.65 8.63 15.43
N VAL A 193 -25.97 8.65 15.30
CA VAL A 193 -26.88 8.00 16.27
C VAL A 193 -26.67 6.49 16.32
N ALA A 194 -26.51 5.84 15.17
CA ALA A 194 -26.38 4.39 15.12
C ALA A 194 -25.04 3.94 15.71
N LEU A 195 -23.93 4.63 15.37
CA LEU A 195 -22.63 4.40 16.01
C LEU A 195 -22.68 4.63 17.52
N HIS A 196 -23.39 5.67 17.98
CA HIS A 196 -23.57 5.92 19.41
C HIS A 196 -24.33 4.78 20.12
N ILE A 197 -25.38 4.25 19.48
CA ILE A 197 -26.10 3.09 20.00
C ILE A 197 -25.18 1.88 20.10
N LEU A 198 -24.39 1.59 19.05
CA LEU A 198 -23.42 0.49 19.07
C LEU A 198 -22.33 0.65 20.15
N LYS A 199 -21.99 1.88 20.55
CA LYS A 199 -21.06 2.16 21.65
C LYS A 199 -21.67 1.94 23.04
N ARG A 200 -22.97 2.18 23.20
CA ARG A 200 -23.63 2.25 24.52
C ARG A 200 -24.45 1.01 24.82
N ILE A 201 -25.30 0.59 23.89
CA ILE A 201 -26.27 -0.50 24.01
C ILE A 201 -26.34 -1.32 22.70
N PRO A 202 -25.23 -1.93 22.26
CA PRO A 202 -25.12 -2.62 20.98
C PRO A 202 -26.02 -3.83 20.80
N PHE A 203 -26.40 -4.53 21.88
CA PHE A 203 -27.04 -5.84 21.77
C PHE A 203 -28.53 -5.81 22.10
N PRO A 204 -29.32 -6.77 21.58
CA PRO A 204 -30.74 -6.85 21.86
C PRO A 204 -31.07 -6.91 23.35
N THR A 205 -30.26 -7.63 24.14
CA THR A 205 -30.41 -7.73 25.60
C THR A 205 -30.27 -6.37 26.27
N ASP A 206 -29.27 -5.58 25.87
CA ASP A 206 -29.05 -4.22 26.39
C ASP A 206 -30.27 -3.33 26.16
N ILE A 207 -30.92 -3.48 24.99
CA ILE A 207 -32.09 -2.68 24.61
C ILE A 207 -33.34 -3.13 25.38
N LEU A 208 -33.52 -4.44 25.57
CA LEU A 208 -34.70 -5.01 26.23
C LEU A 208 -34.69 -4.79 27.76
N GLU A 209 -33.51 -4.58 28.35
CA GLU A 209 -33.35 -4.25 29.78
C GLU A 209 -33.67 -2.77 30.09
N LEU A 210 -33.77 -1.92 29.07
CA LEU A 210 -34.05 -0.49 29.23
C LEU A 210 -35.50 -0.13 28.92
N THR A 211 -35.98 0.91 29.60
CA THR A 211 -37.26 1.54 29.30
C THR A 211 -37.16 2.41 28.05
N LEU A 212 -38.31 2.65 27.41
CA LEU A 212 -38.40 3.56 26.25
C LEU A 212 -37.80 4.94 26.55
N LYS A 213 -37.95 5.45 27.77
CA LYS A 213 -37.40 6.75 28.18
C LYS A 213 -35.87 6.74 28.23
N GLU A 214 -35.27 5.66 28.73
CA GLU A 214 -33.82 5.49 28.80
C GLU A 214 -33.20 5.36 27.41
N ILE A 215 -33.79 4.56 26.52
CA ILE A 215 -33.33 4.44 25.13
C ILE A 215 -33.41 5.79 24.40
N ILE A 216 -34.48 6.56 24.61
CA ILE A 216 -34.60 7.93 24.09
C ILE A 216 -33.48 8.83 24.64
N SER A 217 -33.10 8.67 25.90
CA SER A 217 -31.99 9.41 26.50
C SER A 217 -30.67 9.09 25.80
N VAL A 218 -30.35 7.81 25.59
CA VAL A 218 -29.14 7.39 24.87
C VAL A 218 -29.11 7.95 23.45
N ILE A 219 -30.23 7.89 22.71
CA ILE A 219 -30.29 8.47 21.34
C ILE A 219 -30.02 9.99 21.36
N ARG A 220 -30.52 10.69 22.38
CA ARG A 220 -30.39 12.16 22.50
C ARG A 220 -28.99 12.63 22.86
N GLU A 221 -28.13 11.76 23.39
CA GLU A 221 -26.71 12.08 23.56
C GLU A 221 -26.01 12.34 22.22
N ALA A 222 -26.48 11.72 21.12
CA ALA A 222 -25.88 11.84 19.78
C ALA A 222 -26.71 12.65 18.76
N ALA A 223 -27.93 13.10 19.09
CA ALA A 223 -28.79 13.85 18.17
C ALA A 223 -29.70 14.88 18.86
N LYS A 224 -30.15 15.88 18.08
CA LYS A 224 -31.09 16.92 18.54
C LYS A 224 -32.45 16.31 18.96
N LYS A 225 -33.14 17.00 19.89
CA LYS A 225 -34.31 16.53 20.69
C LYS A 225 -35.46 15.83 19.94
N SER A 226 -35.63 16.01 18.63
CA SER A 226 -36.82 15.60 17.86
C SER A 226 -36.81 14.17 17.30
N VAL A 227 -35.71 13.40 17.37
CA VAL A 227 -35.55 12.14 16.60
C VAL A 227 -35.71 10.85 17.44
N GLY A 228 -35.82 10.96 18.78
CA GLY A 228 -35.65 9.81 19.68
C GLY A 228 -36.77 8.76 19.69
N LYS A 229 -38.05 9.17 19.73
CA LYS A 229 -39.15 8.25 20.08
C LYS A 229 -39.38 7.16 19.04
N LYS A 230 -39.55 7.53 17.76
CA LYS A 230 -39.79 6.57 16.68
C LYS A 230 -38.65 5.57 16.53
N LYS A 231 -37.40 6.03 16.62
CA LYS A 231 -36.21 5.18 16.53
C LYS A 231 -36.07 4.24 17.72
N ALA A 232 -36.38 4.71 18.93
CA ALA A 232 -36.40 3.87 20.12
C ALA A 232 -37.46 2.75 20.00
N GLU A 233 -38.66 3.08 19.51
CA GLU A 233 -39.72 2.08 19.26
C GLU A 233 -39.34 1.07 18.16
N GLU A 234 -38.67 1.52 17.09
CA GLU A 234 -38.10 0.64 16.07
C GLU A 234 -37.02 -0.29 16.64
N LEU A 235 -36.10 0.22 17.48
CA LEU A 235 -35.07 -0.55 18.16
C LEU A 235 -35.66 -1.63 19.08
N ILE A 236 -36.64 -1.28 19.91
CA ILE A 236 -37.30 -2.26 20.79
C ILE A 236 -37.97 -3.35 19.97
N ARG A 237 -38.67 -2.99 18.88
CA ARG A 237 -39.30 -3.98 17.99
C ARG A 237 -38.28 -4.92 17.34
N ALA A 238 -37.17 -4.38 16.83
CA ALA A 238 -36.09 -5.18 16.27
C ALA A 238 -35.45 -6.10 17.32
N ALA A 239 -35.15 -5.58 18.51
CA ALA A 239 -34.54 -6.34 19.59
C ALA A 239 -35.42 -7.52 20.06
N LYS A 240 -36.75 -7.34 20.10
CA LYS A 240 -37.70 -8.40 20.50
C LYS A 240 -37.71 -9.61 19.57
N VAL A 241 -37.46 -9.40 18.28
CA VAL A 241 -37.47 -10.48 17.26
C VAL A 241 -36.06 -10.91 16.87
N SER A 242 -35.04 -10.35 17.52
CA SER A 242 -33.65 -10.55 17.12
C SER A 242 -33.18 -11.98 17.27
N ILE A 243 -32.59 -12.50 16.20
CA ILE A 243 -31.96 -13.84 16.17
C ILE A 243 -30.46 -13.82 16.54
N GLY A 244 -29.91 -12.65 16.87
CA GLY A 244 -28.51 -12.48 17.24
C GLY A 244 -28.06 -13.34 18.42
N ILE A 245 -26.76 -13.67 18.43
CA ILE A 245 -26.14 -14.52 19.47
C ILE A 245 -26.27 -13.85 20.86
N LYS A 246 -26.65 -14.64 21.87
CA LYS A 246 -26.92 -14.17 23.25
C LYS A 246 -25.82 -14.50 24.26
N VAL A 247 -24.77 -15.20 23.84
CA VAL A 247 -23.66 -15.65 24.70
C VAL A 247 -22.36 -14.94 24.34
N GLY A 248 -21.46 -14.77 25.31
CA GLY A 248 -20.17 -14.09 25.10
C GLY A 248 -20.29 -12.58 24.85
N LEU A 249 -21.42 -11.97 25.25
CA LEU A 249 -21.75 -10.57 24.96
C LEU A 249 -20.70 -9.59 25.47
N GLU A 250 -20.10 -9.84 26.64
CA GLU A 250 -19.09 -8.92 27.19
C GLU A 250 -17.82 -8.88 26.32
N GLY A 251 -17.34 -10.04 25.85
CA GLY A 251 -16.23 -10.11 24.91
C GLY A 251 -16.56 -9.47 23.56
N ALA A 252 -17.78 -9.69 23.07
CA ALA A 252 -18.28 -9.06 21.85
C ALA A 252 -18.36 -7.54 21.98
N ARG A 253 -18.74 -7.02 23.16
CA ARG A 253 -18.80 -5.59 23.47
C ARG A 253 -17.43 -4.94 23.40
N ILE A 254 -16.42 -5.55 24.06
CA ILE A 254 -15.04 -5.07 24.02
C ILE A 254 -14.53 -5.06 22.57
N ARG A 255 -14.77 -6.16 21.83
CA ARG A 255 -14.39 -6.27 20.41
C ARG A 255 -15.03 -5.17 19.57
N LEU A 256 -16.33 -4.92 19.73
CA LEU A 256 -17.06 -3.90 18.98
C LEU A 256 -16.58 -2.49 19.34
N ASN A 257 -16.33 -2.19 20.62
CA ASN A 257 -15.80 -0.90 21.03
C ASN A 257 -14.42 -0.62 20.43
N ASN A 258 -13.50 -1.59 20.44
CA ASN A 258 -12.20 -1.45 19.79
C ASN A 258 -12.35 -1.16 18.28
N LEU A 259 -13.27 -1.85 17.60
CA LEU A 259 -13.55 -1.57 16.18
C LEU A 259 -14.12 -0.16 15.96
N LEU A 260 -14.99 0.31 16.84
CA LEU A 260 -15.56 1.66 16.74
C LEU A 260 -14.50 2.75 17.00
N GLU A 261 -13.55 2.50 17.90
CA GLU A 261 -12.39 3.37 18.12
C GLU A 261 -11.44 3.38 16.92
N GLU A 262 -11.12 2.21 16.36
CA GLU A 262 -10.35 2.08 15.10
C GLU A 262 -11.03 2.84 13.95
N TYR A 263 -12.35 2.71 13.82
CA TYR A 263 -13.13 3.41 12.81
C TYR A 263 -13.00 4.93 12.92
N GLU A 264 -13.16 5.48 14.13
CA GLU A 264 -13.02 6.92 14.37
C GLU A 264 -11.58 7.40 14.12
N LEU A 265 -10.59 6.63 14.55
CA LEU A 265 -9.18 6.92 14.29
C LEU A 265 -8.89 7.02 12.80
N TYR A 266 -9.25 5.99 12.02
CA TYR A 266 -8.98 5.96 10.59
C TYR A 266 -9.79 7.00 9.81
N HIS A 267 -11.03 7.27 10.23
CA HIS A 267 -11.84 8.33 9.64
C HIS A 267 -11.20 9.71 9.82
N ASN A 268 -10.79 10.05 11.05
CA ASN A 268 -10.14 11.31 11.36
C ASN A 268 -8.77 11.45 10.66
N GLN A 269 -7.99 10.36 10.59
CA GLN A 269 -6.73 10.34 9.84
C GLN A 269 -6.97 10.60 8.36
N LEU A 270 -8.01 9.99 7.77
CA LEU A 270 -8.34 10.18 6.36
C LEU A 270 -8.72 11.64 6.06
N GLU A 271 -9.58 12.25 6.89
CA GLU A 271 -9.94 13.68 6.75
C GLU A 271 -8.72 14.59 6.87
N LYS A 272 -7.82 14.31 7.82
CA LYS A 272 -6.58 15.08 7.97
C LYS A 272 -5.71 14.97 6.71
N ILE A 273 -5.52 13.76 6.18
CA ILE A 273 -4.72 13.53 4.97
C ILE A 273 -5.33 14.25 3.77
N GLU A 274 -6.64 14.18 3.59
CA GLU A 274 -7.33 14.86 2.47
C GLU A 274 -7.18 16.39 2.58
N LYS A 275 -7.27 16.95 3.78
CA LYS A 275 -7.01 18.37 4.02
C LYS A 275 -5.56 18.77 3.70
N GLU A 276 -4.57 17.96 4.07
CA GLU A 276 -3.16 18.22 3.74
C GLU A 276 -2.91 18.11 2.23
N MET A 277 -3.55 17.14 1.55
CA MET A 277 -3.48 17.02 0.09
C MET A 277 -4.06 18.26 -0.60
N GLU A 278 -5.22 18.77 -0.17
CA GLU A 278 -5.79 20.00 -0.71
C GLU A 278 -4.87 21.21 -0.52
N GLN A 279 -4.21 21.32 0.64
CA GLN A 279 -3.26 22.40 0.89
C GLN A 279 -2.04 22.34 -0.02
N GLU A 280 -1.49 21.14 -0.24
CA GLU A 280 -0.33 20.96 -1.12
C GLU A 280 -0.70 21.22 -2.60
N LEU A 281 -1.91 20.85 -3.03
CA LEU A 281 -2.42 21.18 -4.36
C LEU A 281 -2.59 22.70 -4.56
N LYS A 282 -3.13 23.42 -3.57
CA LYS A 282 -3.27 24.89 -3.65
C LYS A 282 -1.94 25.63 -3.79
N LYS A 283 -0.86 25.13 -3.17
CA LYS A 283 0.49 25.70 -3.35
C LYS A 283 0.97 25.58 -4.80
N GLN A 284 0.54 24.54 -5.50
CA GLN A 284 0.88 24.33 -6.91
C GLN A 284 0.11 25.28 -7.82
N ASP A 285 -1.20 25.45 -7.60
CA ASP A 285 -2.01 26.39 -8.37
C ASP A 285 -1.50 27.84 -8.24
N ILE A 286 -0.93 28.22 -7.09
CA ILE A 286 -0.34 29.55 -6.85
C ILE A 286 1.01 29.72 -7.56
N LYS A 287 1.76 28.64 -7.82
CA LYS A 287 3.07 28.68 -8.50
C LYS A 287 2.97 28.68 -10.03
N ILE A 288 1.80 28.41 -10.59
CA ILE A 288 1.56 28.34 -12.04
C ILE A 288 1.12 29.72 -12.60
N TYR A 289 0.96 30.73 -11.74
CA TYR A 289 0.76 32.15 -12.11
C TYR A 289 1.98 33.00 -11.73
#